data_AF-A0AAV3SUP6-F1
#
_entry.id   AF-A0AAV3SUP6-F1
#
_cell.length_a   1.000
_cell.length_b   1.000
_cell.length_c   1.000
_cell.angle_alpha   90.00
_cell.angle_beta   90.00
_cell.angle_gamma   90.00
#
_symmetry.space_group_name_H-M   'P 1'
#
loop_
_entity.id
_entity.type
_entity.pdbx_description
1 polymer ?
#
loop_
_entity_poly.entity_id
_entity_poly.type
_entity_poly.pdbx_seq_one_letter_code
_entity_poly.pdbx_strand_id
1 'polypeptide(L)'
;MGTSRAGIYPRSPPSADMDLDRFAADAPADDAPGGARVCVVATRPDTFERCREGFYPAPRSYDRTRADFEYMAFYRTAPVSAITHYARVTARTEQARGEPGPMDEEDWEALIDPFSEERVVVVFEFDELVPLDSPVENDLNGVRGAWYCTVDDLREAATLSGLRERSET
;
A
#
# COMPACT_ATOMS: atom_id res chain seq x y z
N MET A 1 48.21 -30.92 36.08
CA MET A 1 47.02 -31.64 35.60
C MET A 1 45.81 -30.83 36.08
N GLY A 2 45.07 -30.22 35.15
CA GLY A 2 43.95 -29.32 35.48
C GLY A 2 43.79 -28.17 34.48
N THR A 3 43.52 -28.49 33.21
CA THR A 3 43.19 -27.50 32.17
C THR A 3 41.78 -26.94 32.39
N SER A 4 41.67 -25.64 32.62
CA SER A 4 40.41 -24.89 32.56
C SER A 4 40.04 -24.64 31.09
N ARG A 5 38.84 -25.07 30.67
CA ARG A 5 38.19 -24.66 29.42
C ARG A 5 36.91 -23.92 29.77
N ALA A 6 36.96 -22.58 29.79
CA ALA A 6 35.77 -21.75 29.70
C ALA A 6 35.40 -21.64 28.21
N GLY A 7 34.24 -22.21 27.85
CA GLY A 7 33.68 -22.12 26.51
C GLY A 7 33.25 -20.68 26.22
N ILE A 8 33.87 -20.08 25.20
CA ILE A 8 33.42 -18.83 24.60
C ILE A 8 32.32 -19.21 23.63
N TYR A 9 31.06 -19.03 24.02
CA TYR A 9 29.97 -18.94 23.04
C TYR A 9 30.14 -17.60 22.31
N PRO A 10 30.23 -17.57 20.97
CA PRO A 10 30.14 -16.30 20.25
C PRO A 10 28.74 -15.74 20.47
N ARG A 11 28.65 -14.48 20.92
CA ARG A 11 27.39 -13.76 20.94
C ARG A 11 26.84 -13.73 19.52
N SER A 12 25.59 -14.13 19.35
CA SER A 12 24.82 -13.89 18.13
C SER A 12 24.99 -12.43 17.68
N PRO A 13 25.14 -12.15 16.38
CA PRO A 13 25.12 -10.76 15.92
C PRO A 13 23.77 -10.13 16.30
N PRO A 14 23.72 -8.81 16.56
CA PRO A 14 22.45 -8.13 16.66
C PRO A 14 21.69 -8.39 15.35
N SER A 15 20.49 -8.93 15.50
CA SER A 15 19.47 -9.00 14.45
C SER A 15 19.46 -7.66 13.72
N ALA A 16 19.31 -7.71 12.39
CA ALA A 16 19.13 -6.53 11.56
C ALA A 16 17.87 -5.78 12.02
N ASP A 17 18.05 -4.90 13.01
CA ASP A 17 17.25 -3.71 13.24
C ASP A 17 17.57 -2.84 12.02
N MET A 18 16.89 -3.19 10.93
CA MET A 18 16.88 -2.40 9.71
C MET A 18 16.52 -0.99 10.16
N ASP A 19 17.31 -0.03 9.70
CA ASP A 19 17.30 1.40 10.01
C ASP A 19 15.94 2.06 9.70
N LEU A 20 14.86 1.66 10.37
CA LEU A 20 13.49 2.14 10.19
C LEU A 20 13.38 3.61 10.63
N ASP A 21 14.16 3.99 11.65
CA ASP A 21 14.26 5.37 12.13
C ASP A 21 14.83 6.34 11.08
N ARG A 22 15.72 5.88 10.18
CA ARG A 22 16.24 6.72 9.08
C ARG A 22 15.23 6.96 7.97
N PHE A 23 14.36 5.99 7.66
CA PHE A 23 13.32 6.18 6.63
C PHE A 23 12.18 7.08 7.10
N ALA A 24 12.04 7.30 8.42
CA ALA A 24 11.01 8.17 8.99
C ALA A 24 11.32 9.67 8.89
N ALA A 25 12.60 10.07 8.83
CA ALA A 25 12.98 11.49 8.90
C ALA A 25 12.75 12.28 7.60
N ASP A 26 12.80 11.60 6.44
CA ASP A 26 12.55 12.17 5.11
C ASP A 26 11.17 11.77 4.55
N ALA A 27 10.33 11.12 5.36
CA ALA A 27 8.98 10.75 4.94
C ALA A 27 8.09 12.00 4.82
N PRO A 28 7.16 12.02 3.85
CA PRO A 28 6.15 13.07 3.77
C PRO A 28 5.41 13.21 5.10
N ALA A 29 5.15 14.46 5.51
CA ALA A 29 4.37 14.71 6.70
C ALA A 29 2.93 14.21 6.51
N ASP A 30 2.39 13.57 7.54
CA ASP A 30 0.99 13.23 7.57
C ASP A 30 0.14 14.46 7.97
N ASP A 31 -0.40 15.18 6.98
CA ASP A 31 -1.28 16.34 7.14
C ASP A 31 -2.72 16.12 6.65
N ALA A 32 -3.08 14.88 6.31
CA ALA A 32 -4.37 14.58 5.69
C ALA A 32 -5.54 14.84 6.66
N PRO A 33 -6.65 15.46 6.20
CA PRO A 33 -7.83 15.64 7.04
C PRO A 33 -8.41 14.30 7.49
N GLY A 34 -8.64 14.13 8.79
CA GLY A 34 -9.10 12.86 9.37
C GLY A 34 -10.36 12.28 8.73
N GLY A 35 -11.34 13.12 8.42
CA GLY A 35 -12.59 12.71 7.76
C GLY A 35 -12.50 12.49 6.24
N ALA A 36 -11.33 12.66 5.61
CA ALA A 36 -11.18 12.48 4.17
C ALA A 36 -11.38 11.01 3.78
N ARG A 37 -12.04 10.76 2.65
CA ARG A 37 -12.37 9.39 2.21
C ARG A 37 -11.17 8.70 1.58
N VAL A 38 -10.93 7.46 2.02
CA VAL A 38 -9.84 6.59 1.58
C VAL A 38 -10.42 5.38 0.83
N CYS A 39 -9.81 5.01 -0.30
CA CYS A 39 -10.00 3.73 -0.96
C CYS A 39 -8.81 2.79 -0.65
N VAL A 40 -9.04 1.70 0.07
CA VAL A 40 -8.02 0.69 0.37
C VAL A 40 -8.01 -0.36 -0.74
N VAL A 41 -6.84 -0.63 -1.32
CA VAL A 41 -6.64 -1.64 -2.37
C VAL A 41 -5.52 -2.62 -2.01
N ALA A 42 -5.65 -3.86 -2.47
CA ALA A 42 -4.57 -4.83 -2.37
C ALA A 42 -3.53 -4.62 -3.48
N THR A 43 -2.26 -4.55 -3.09
CA THR A 43 -1.11 -4.42 -3.98
C THR A 43 -0.14 -5.58 -3.79
N ARG A 44 0.19 -6.28 -4.88
CA ARG A 44 1.34 -7.18 -4.92
C ARG A 44 2.64 -6.38 -4.81
N PRO A 45 3.79 -7.02 -4.52
CA PRO A 45 5.09 -6.32 -4.44
C PRO A 45 5.34 -5.42 -5.66
N ASP A 46 5.23 -5.96 -6.88
CA ASP A 46 5.50 -5.20 -8.11
C ASP A 46 4.53 -4.04 -8.32
N THR A 47 3.24 -4.24 -8.01
CA THR A 47 2.23 -3.16 -8.04
C THR A 47 2.56 -2.07 -7.04
N PHE A 48 3.06 -2.42 -5.85
CA PHE A 48 3.42 -1.46 -4.82
C PHE A 48 4.69 -0.67 -5.18
N GLU A 49 5.66 -1.28 -5.87
CA GLU A 49 6.81 -0.54 -6.40
C GLU A 49 6.36 0.53 -7.40
N ARG A 50 5.41 0.22 -8.30
CA ARG A 50 4.81 1.22 -9.20
C ARG A 50 3.99 2.28 -8.46
N CYS A 51 3.36 1.91 -7.34
CA CYS A 51 2.73 2.91 -6.48
C CYS A 51 3.78 3.90 -5.92
N ARG A 52 5.00 3.47 -5.58
CA ARG A 52 6.05 4.42 -5.18
C ARG A 52 6.47 5.38 -6.28
N GLU A 53 6.26 5.01 -7.54
CA GLU A 53 6.49 5.87 -8.70
C GLU A 53 5.33 6.86 -8.97
N GLY A 54 4.25 6.80 -8.17
CA GLY A 54 3.20 7.82 -8.13
C GLY A 54 1.89 7.45 -8.81
N PHE A 55 1.69 6.18 -9.21
CA PHE A 55 0.42 5.77 -9.82
C PHE A 55 -0.06 4.36 -9.48
N TYR A 56 -1.37 4.15 -9.64
CA TYR A 56 -2.03 2.85 -9.53
C TYR A 56 -3.11 2.72 -10.62
N PRO A 57 -3.05 1.70 -11.48
CA PRO A 57 -4.06 1.51 -12.51
C PRO A 57 -5.18 0.54 -12.07
N ALA A 58 -6.38 0.79 -12.57
CA ALA A 58 -7.55 -0.06 -12.33
C ALA A 58 -8.33 -0.31 -13.61
N PRO A 59 -8.72 -1.56 -13.92
CA PRO A 59 -9.64 -1.82 -15.03
C PRO A 59 -10.91 -0.98 -14.88
N ARG A 60 -11.36 -0.34 -15.96
CA ARG A 60 -12.47 0.62 -15.94
C ARG A 60 -13.75 0.03 -15.38
N SER A 61 -13.95 -1.27 -15.52
CA SER A 61 -15.10 -2.01 -14.98
C SER A 61 -15.19 -2.05 -13.45
N TYR A 62 -14.10 -1.80 -12.72
CA TYR A 62 -14.04 -1.98 -11.26
C TYR A 62 -14.70 -0.80 -10.51
N ASP A 63 -15.40 -1.07 -9.41
CA ASP A 63 -16.20 -0.06 -8.69
C ASP A 63 -15.41 1.19 -8.26
N ARG A 64 -14.12 1.02 -7.88
CA ARG A 64 -13.24 2.12 -7.48
C ARG A 64 -13.02 3.17 -8.56
N THR A 65 -13.21 2.85 -9.84
CA THR A 65 -13.10 3.84 -10.92
C THR A 65 -14.27 4.85 -10.92
N ARG A 66 -15.36 4.54 -10.21
CA ARG A 66 -16.57 5.36 -10.11
C ARG A 66 -16.84 5.89 -8.70
N ALA A 67 -16.16 5.36 -7.69
CA ALA A 67 -16.35 5.78 -6.31
C ALA A 67 -15.65 7.12 -6.01
N ASP A 68 -16.31 7.95 -5.20
CA ASP A 68 -15.74 9.22 -4.71
C ASP A 68 -14.86 8.98 -3.49
N PHE A 69 -13.58 9.33 -3.61
CA PHE A 69 -12.58 9.30 -2.55
C PHE A 69 -11.40 10.22 -2.90
N GLU A 70 -10.71 10.68 -1.87
CA GLU A 70 -9.60 11.65 -1.98
C GLU A 70 -8.23 10.98 -1.81
N TYR A 71 -8.19 9.87 -1.08
CA TYR A 71 -6.94 9.16 -0.76
C TYR A 71 -7.03 7.69 -1.16
N MET A 72 -5.88 7.09 -1.45
CA MET A 72 -5.75 5.65 -1.69
C MET A 72 -4.76 5.05 -0.71
N ALA A 73 -5.12 3.93 -0.08
CA ALA A 73 -4.26 3.20 0.85
C ALA A 73 -3.93 1.81 0.32
N PHE A 74 -2.72 1.34 0.64
CA PHE A 74 -2.14 0.17 -0.01
C PHE A 74 -1.96 -0.99 0.97
N TYR A 75 -2.83 -1.98 0.89
CA TYR A 75 -2.64 -3.27 1.52
C TYR A 75 -1.59 -4.07 0.76
N ARG A 76 -0.39 -4.17 1.32
CA ARG A 76 0.70 -4.95 0.75
C ARG A 76 0.48 -6.41 1.09
N THR A 77 0.35 -7.26 0.07
CA THR A 77 0.18 -8.70 0.26
C THR A 77 1.43 -9.32 0.92
N ALA A 78 1.41 -10.64 1.15
CA ALA A 78 2.59 -11.35 1.66
C ALA A 78 3.87 -10.97 0.86
N PRO A 79 5.02 -10.82 1.54
CA PRO A 79 5.27 -11.15 2.95
C PRO A 79 4.89 -10.06 3.96
N VAL A 80 4.53 -8.85 3.52
CA VAL A 80 4.26 -7.71 4.42
C VAL A 80 2.91 -7.89 5.12
N SER A 81 1.88 -8.26 4.35
CA SER A 81 0.56 -8.60 4.86
C SER A 81 -0.05 -7.52 5.78
N ALA A 82 0.04 -6.25 5.39
CA ALA A 82 -0.46 -5.09 6.15
C ALA A 82 -0.74 -3.89 5.23
N ILE A 83 -1.60 -2.97 5.68
CA ILE A 83 -1.67 -1.63 5.08
C ILE A 83 -0.55 -0.79 5.69
N THR A 84 0.27 -0.17 4.86
CA THR A 84 1.46 0.55 5.36
C THR A 84 1.59 1.98 4.88
N HIS A 85 0.98 2.34 3.75
CA HIS A 85 1.04 3.69 3.20
C HIS A 85 -0.30 4.08 2.62
N TYR A 86 -0.48 5.38 2.46
CA TYR A 86 -1.55 5.95 1.68
C TYR A 86 -1.06 7.22 0.98
N ALA A 87 -1.79 7.69 -0.02
CA ALA A 87 -1.44 8.89 -0.77
C ALA A 87 -2.70 9.63 -1.25
N ARG A 88 -2.55 10.94 -1.43
CA ARG A 88 -3.59 11.80 -1.98
C ARG A 88 -3.70 11.59 -3.48
N VAL A 89 -4.89 11.25 -3.97
CA VAL A 89 -5.15 11.17 -5.42
C VAL A 89 -5.19 12.58 -6.00
N THR A 90 -4.33 12.84 -6.98
CA THR A 90 -4.19 14.14 -7.65
C THR A 90 -4.84 14.14 -9.02
N ALA A 91 -4.85 13.00 -9.72
CA ALA A 91 -5.55 12.85 -11.00
C ALA A 91 -6.15 11.45 -11.18
N ARG A 92 -7.18 11.40 -12.04
CA ARG A 92 -7.84 10.17 -12.49
C ARG A 92 -7.89 10.21 -14.02
N THR A 93 -7.00 9.46 -14.66
CA THR A 93 -6.80 9.51 -16.11
C THR A 93 -7.32 8.21 -16.74
N GLU A 94 -8.37 8.29 -17.57
CA GLU A 94 -8.79 7.14 -18.38
C GLU A 94 -7.79 6.94 -19.52
N GLN A 95 -7.23 5.73 -19.63
CA GLN A 95 -6.26 5.37 -20.67
C GLN A 95 -6.66 4.07 -21.34
N ALA A 96 -6.61 4.05 -22.68
CA ALA A 96 -6.71 2.83 -23.48
C ALA A 96 -5.32 2.31 -23.85
N ARG A 97 -5.13 0.98 -23.88
CA ARG A 97 -3.84 0.37 -24.22
C ARG A 97 -3.38 0.77 -25.63
N GLY A 98 -2.15 1.26 -25.73
CA GLY A 98 -1.55 1.78 -26.97
C GLY A 98 -1.82 3.26 -27.23
N GLU A 99 -2.67 3.92 -26.43
CA GLU A 99 -2.84 5.37 -26.47
C GLU A 99 -1.88 6.06 -25.49
N PRO A 100 -1.46 7.32 -25.76
CA PRO A 100 -0.65 8.09 -24.84
C PRO A 100 -1.31 8.23 -23.46
N GLY A 101 -0.53 8.07 -22.40
CA GLY A 101 -1.00 8.23 -21.03
C GLY A 101 0.08 7.88 -20.01
N PRO A 102 -0.29 7.83 -18.71
CA PRO A 102 0.66 7.55 -17.63
C PRO A 102 1.32 6.18 -17.70
N MET A 103 0.64 5.18 -18.27
CA MET A 103 1.17 3.82 -18.41
C MET A 103 1.81 3.59 -19.77
N ASP A 104 2.95 2.92 -19.79
CA ASP A 104 3.52 2.32 -21.00
C ASP A 104 3.11 0.85 -21.18
N GLU A 105 3.57 0.22 -22.26
CA GLU A 105 3.23 -1.18 -22.58
C GLU A 105 3.74 -2.16 -21.52
N GLU A 106 4.90 -1.89 -20.90
CA GLU A 106 5.45 -2.74 -19.84
C GLU A 106 4.58 -2.66 -18.58
N ASP A 107 4.07 -1.46 -18.26
CA ASP A 107 3.09 -1.29 -17.17
C ASP A 107 1.80 -2.07 -17.43
N TRP A 108 1.30 -2.10 -18.67
CA TRP A 108 0.11 -2.91 -19.02
C TRP A 108 0.36 -4.40 -18.80
N GLU A 109 1.49 -4.91 -19.28
CA GLU A 109 1.89 -6.32 -19.14
C GLU A 109 2.08 -6.71 -17.67
N ALA A 110 2.63 -5.81 -16.84
CA ALA A 110 2.92 -6.08 -15.44
C ALA A 110 1.69 -5.92 -14.53
N LEU A 111 0.86 -4.90 -14.76
CA LEU A 111 -0.14 -4.45 -13.79
C LEU A 111 -1.58 -4.84 -14.17
N ILE A 112 -1.88 -5.10 -15.45
CA ILE A 112 -3.24 -5.34 -15.92
C ILE A 112 -3.43 -6.74 -16.49
N ASP A 113 -2.58 -7.14 -17.43
CA ASP A 113 -2.68 -8.44 -18.13
C ASP A 113 -2.76 -9.66 -17.19
N PRO A 114 -2.10 -9.69 -16.01
CA PRO A 114 -2.22 -10.82 -15.08
C PRO A 114 -3.59 -10.94 -14.39
N PHE A 115 -4.47 -9.95 -14.54
CA PHE A 115 -5.72 -9.84 -13.78
C PHE A 115 -6.95 -9.57 -14.63
N SER A 116 -6.80 -8.97 -15.80
CA SER A 116 -7.91 -8.53 -16.66
C SER A 116 -7.48 -8.49 -18.12
N GLU A 117 -8.41 -8.80 -19.02
CA GLU A 117 -8.24 -8.63 -20.47
C GLU A 117 -8.74 -7.23 -20.94
N GLU A 118 -9.20 -6.39 -20.01
CA GLU A 118 -9.74 -5.08 -20.32
C GLU A 118 -8.66 -4.13 -20.84
N ARG A 119 -8.92 -3.51 -21.98
CA ARG A 119 -7.97 -2.60 -22.66
C ARG A 119 -8.14 -1.13 -22.28
N VAL A 120 -8.96 -0.83 -21.28
CA VAL A 120 -9.19 0.52 -20.78
C VAL A 120 -9.10 0.50 -19.26
N VAL A 121 -8.28 1.38 -18.71
CA VAL A 121 -8.08 1.54 -17.28
C VAL A 121 -8.33 2.99 -16.87
N VAL A 122 -8.60 3.18 -15.59
CA VAL A 122 -8.43 4.48 -14.93
C VAL A 122 -7.13 4.41 -14.13
N VAL A 123 -6.19 5.29 -14.45
CA VAL A 123 -4.95 5.47 -13.71
C VAL A 123 -5.18 6.51 -12.63
N PHE A 124 -4.97 6.12 -11.38
CA PHE A 124 -4.96 7.02 -10.24
C PHE A 124 -3.53 7.50 -10.04
N GLU A 125 -3.30 8.78 -10.28
CA GLU A 125 -2.04 9.46 -10.00
C GLU A 125 -2.15 10.09 -8.61
N PHE A 126 -1.05 10.12 -7.87
CA PHE A 126 -1.02 10.63 -6.51
C PHE A 126 0.33 11.25 -6.14
N ASP A 127 0.33 12.05 -5.08
CA ASP A 127 1.54 12.61 -4.48
C ASP A 127 2.40 11.52 -3.80
N GLU A 128 3.49 11.91 -3.15
CA GLU A 128 4.36 10.97 -2.42
C GLU A 128 3.59 10.12 -1.41
N LEU A 129 3.99 8.85 -1.28
CA LEU A 129 3.38 7.91 -0.33
C LEU A 129 3.69 8.33 1.12
N VAL A 130 2.64 8.58 1.89
CA VAL A 130 2.73 8.84 3.32
C VAL A 130 2.74 7.50 4.07
N PRO A 131 3.80 7.16 4.83
CA PRO A 131 3.79 5.98 5.66
C PRO A 131 2.84 6.16 6.85
N LEU A 132 2.14 5.09 7.24
CA LEU A 132 1.42 5.08 8.50
C LEU A 132 2.41 4.94 9.67
N ASP A 133 2.18 5.69 10.74
CA ASP A 133 2.94 5.56 11.99
C ASP A 133 2.88 4.12 12.55
N SER A 134 1.77 3.43 12.33
CA SER A 134 1.59 2.03 12.67
C SER A 134 0.85 1.31 11.53
N PRO A 135 1.44 0.23 10.97
CA PRO A 135 0.76 -0.56 9.96
C PRO A 135 -0.55 -1.16 10.47
N VAL A 136 -1.56 -1.24 9.59
CA VAL A 136 -2.78 -2.00 9.86
C VAL A 136 -2.53 -3.46 9.51
N GLU A 137 -2.39 -4.32 10.52
CA GLU A 137 -1.99 -5.71 10.33
C GLU A 137 -3.12 -6.59 9.80
N ASN A 138 -2.79 -7.58 8.98
CA ASN A 138 -3.76 -8.58 8.54
C ASN A 138 -4.00 -9.65 9.61
N ASP A 139 -5.20 -9.65 10.18
CA ASP A 139 -5.77 -10.70 11.02
C ASP A 139 -6.93 -11.45 10.33
N LEU A 140 -7.10 -11.22 9.03
CA LEU A 140 -8.14 -11.80 8.17
C LEU A 140 -7.51 -12.55 6.98
N ASN A 141 -8.26 -12.68 5.90
CA ASN A 141 -7.82 -13.24 4.61
C ASN A 141 -7.25 -12.16 3.67
N GLY A 142 -6.76 -11.05 4.21
CA GLY A 142 -6.35 -9.85 3.48
C GLY A 142 -7.51 -9.02 2.91
N VAL A 143 -7.16 -7.94 2.21
CA VAL A 143 -8.13 -7.08 1.51
C VAL A 143 -8.55 -7.72 0.19
N ARG A 144 -9.86 -7.84 -0.03
CA ARG A 144 -10.46 -8.32 -1.29
C ARG A 144 -11.34 -7.22 -1.86
N GLY A 145 -11.14 -6.91 -3.15
CA GLY A 145 -11.80 -5.77 -3.79
C GLY A 145 -11.22 -4.44 -3.29
N ALA A 146 -12.05 -3.40 -3.29
CA ALA A 146 -11.73 -2.11 -2.68
C ALA A 146 -12.56 -1.95 -1.40
N TRP A 147 -11.94 -1.47 -0.33
CA TRP A 147 -12.64 -1.06 0.90
C TRP A 147 -12.62 0.47 0.98
N TYR A 148 -13.59 1.05 1.68
CA TYR A 148 -13.69 2.50 1.82
C TYR A 148 -13.81 2.87 3.28
N CYS A 149 -12.98 3.78 3.77
CA CYS A 149 -12.96 4.27 5.14
C CYS A 149 -12.58 5.75 5.17
N THR A 150 -12.42 6.32 6.35
CA THR A 150 -11.79 7.64 6.52
C THR A 150 -10.30 7.52 6.80
N VAL A 151 -9.57 8.64 6.77
CA VAL A 151 -8.16 8.69 7.19
C VAL A 151 -8.04 8.39 8.69
N ASP A 152 -8.97 8.87 9.53
CA ASP A 152 -8.96 8.58 10.96
C ASP A 152 -9.14 7.09 11.24
N ASP A 153 -10.06 6.42 10.55
CA ASP A 153 -10.23 4.97 10.67
C ASP A 153 -8.92 4.23 10.35
N LEU A 154 -8.21 4.69 9.32
CA LEU A 154 -6.95 4.10 8.88
C LEU A 154 -5.83 4.29 9.91
N ARG A 155 -5.76 5.46 10.56
CA ARG A 155 -4.76 5.78 11.59
C ARG A 155 -5.05 5.07 12.92
N GLU A 156 -6.32 4.85 13.25
CA GLU A 156 -6.73 4.23 14.52
C GLU A 156 -6.75 2.69 14.48
N ALA A 157 -6.94 2.09 13.30
CA ALA A 157 -7.08 0.65 13.19
C ALA A 157 -5.73 -0.07 13.34
N ALA A 158 -5.64 -0.96 14.32
CA ALA A 158 -4.47 -1.85 14.45
C ALA A 158 -4.54 -3.04 13.49
N THR A 159 -5.74 -3.48 13.10
CA THR A 159 -5.94 -4.68 12.28
C THR A 159 -7.01 -4.48 11.21
N LEU A 160 -6.99 -5.34 10.17
CA LEU A 160 -7.99 -5.31 9.09
C LEU A 160 -9.41 -5.56 9.59
N SER A 161 -9.60 -6.45 10.58
CA SER A 161 -10.92 -6.64 11.19
C SER A 161 -11.41 -5.36 11.89
N GLY A 162 -10.54 -4.71 12.66
CA GLY A 162 -10.86 -3.44 13.34
C GLY A 162 -11.12 -2.29 12.35
N LEU A 163 -10.40 -2.23 11.23
CA LEU A 163 -10.66 -1.26 10.17
C LEU A 163 -12.03 -1.49 9.53
N ARG A 164 -12.38 -2.76 9.26
CA ARG A 164 -13.67 -3.10 8.64
C ARG A 164 -14.86 -2.70 9.52
N GLU A 165 -14.78 -2.94 10.83
CA GLU A 165 -15.84 -2.57 11.77
C GLU A 165 -16.08 -1.05 11.80
N ARG A 166 -15.04 -0.24 11.59
CA ARG A 166 -15.13 1.23 11.56
C ARG A 166 -15.64 1.76 10.23
N SER A 167 -15.24 1.13 9.13
CA SER A 167 -15.58 1.55 7.76
C SER A 167 -17.08 1.52 7.40
N GLU A 168 -17.89 0.82 8.19
CA GLU A 168 -19.34 0.69 7.99
C GLU A 168 -20.18 1.70 8.81
N THR A 169 -19.53 2.63 9.54
CA THR A 169 -20.21 3.66 10.36
C THR A 169 -20.31 4.99 9.62
#